data_AF-A0A432X8Y6-F1
#
_entry.id   AF-A0A432X8Y6-F1
#
_cell.length_a   1.000
_cell.length_b   1.000
_cell.length_c   1.000
_cell.angle_alpha   90.00
_cell.angle_beta   90.00
_cell.angle_gamma   90.00
#
_symmetry.space_group_name_H-M   'P 1'
#
loop_
_entity.id
_entity.type
_entity.pdbx_description
1 polymer ?
#
loop_
_entity_poly.entity_id
_entity_poly.type
_entity_poly.pdbx_seq_one_letter_code
_entity_poly.pdbx_strand_id
1 'polypeptide(L)'
;MKHGLLRYDPKDGVRKNIGDYIQSMAAKQFLNNVDVLVEREQLHNYDGEHIKLVMNAWWMHIPENWPPSDKITPLFISFHITPRVAERMLTEKSVQYFKKHAPIGCRDKGTQKILEGFGIKTYFSGCLTLTLGNSYKHKPEQGKVLIVNPQFTRPTLKSPFNFIKSLVSCFINYKAIKHISKKLYLSNSLLSMMKTTYFYNSYRKQFSDELLMDAQYHNHGVNIKKFKNEAERFEYTDKLLEEYSTASLIITSRLHAALPCVAIGIPTIFIYGEDIPRSSGRFDGLLEHVNCLQYVNKKWVGLNQFEAKGIIDKNTNIENKNTHFEISQQMSEKVREFFKS
;
A
#
# COMPACT_ATOMS: atom_id res chain seq x y z
N MET A 1 24.63 -0.67 -18.90
CA MET A 1 24.32 -1.64 -17.81
C MET A 1 22.93 -2.19 -18.03
N LYS A 2 22.64 -3.41 -17.55
CA LYS A 2 21.28 -3.99 -17.64
C LYS A 2 20.33 -3.37 -16.61
N HIS A 3 19.03 -3.43 -16.88
CA HIS A 3 17.99 -2.91 -16.01
C HIS A 3 17.35 -4.02 -15.17
N GLY A 4 17.55 -3.93 -13.86
CA GLY A 4 16.93 -4.80 -12.89
C GLY A 4 15.55 -4.30 -12.45
N LEU A 5 14.65 -5.23 -12.16
CA LEU A 5 13.38 -4.93 -11.50
C LEU A 5 13.15 -5.91 -10.34
N LEU A 6 12.63 -5.40 -9.22
CA LEU A 6 12.32 -6.23 -8.07
C LEU A 6 11.16 -7.18 -8.41
N ARG A 7 11.33 -8.46 -8.09
CA ARG A 7 10.24 -9.41 -7.88
C ARG A 7 10.13 -9.75 -6.40
N TYR A 8 9.07 -10.47 -6.05
CA TYR A 8 8.78 -10.76 -4.65
C TYR A 8 8.20 -12.16 -4.44
N ASP A 9 8.96 -12.98 -3.71
CA ASP A 9 8.52 -14.30 -3.29
C ASP A 9 7.71 -14.26 -1.97
N PRO A 10 6.74 -15.18 -1.77
CA PRO A 10 5.95 -15.26 -0.55
C PRO A 10 6.77 -15.83 0.60
N LYS A 11 6.63 -15.25 1.80
CA LYS A 11 7.29 -15.76 3.01
C LYS A 11 6.81 -17.16 3.40
N ASP A 12 5.53 -17.46 3.17
CA ASP A 12 4.87 -18.71 3.55
C ASP A 12 4.58 -19.64 2.36
N GLY A 13 5.10 -19.32 1.16
CA GLY A 13 4.85 -20.10 -0.05
C GLY A 13 3.45 -19.97 -0.64
N VAL A 14 2.55 -19.17 -0.04
CA VAL A 14 1.12 -19.18 -0.44
C VAL A 14 0.58 -17.78 -0.69
N ARG A 15 0.71 -16.84 0.26
CA ARG A 15 0.09 -15.52 0.15
C ARG A 15 1.12 -14.43 -0.04
N LYS A 16 0.82 -13.50 -0.93
CA LYS A 16 1.64 -12.30 -1.14
C LYS A 16 0.79 -11.04 -1.09
N ASN A 17 1.41 -9.97 -0.61
CA ASN A 17 0.86 -8.63 -0.70
C ASN A 17 1.14 -8.07 -2.09
N ILE A 18 0.11 -7.91 -2.93
CA ILE A 18 0.27 -7.35 -4.27
C ILE A 18 0.74 -5.89 -4.26
N GLY A 19 0.59 -5.19 -3.12
CA GLY A 19 1.18 -3.87 -2.92
C GLY A 19 2.71 -3.83 -3.07
N ASP A 20 3.39 -4.98 -2.92
CA ASP A 20 4.81 -5.09 -3.27
C ASP A 20 4.98 -4.97 -4.80
N TYR A 21 4.21 -5.70 -5.61
CA TYR A 21 4.27 -5.58 -7.08
C TYR A 21 3.83 -4.21 -7.58
N ILE A 22 2.94 -3.49 -6.89
CA ILE A 22 2.61 -2.10 -7.22
C ILE A 22 3.86 -1.19 -7.10
N GLN A 23 4.78 -1.48 -6.16
CA GLN A 23 6.08 -0.78 -6.11
C GLN A 23 6.92 -1.08 -7.35
N SER A 24 6.98 -2.33 -7.79
CA SER A 24 7.69 -2.69 -9.02
C SER A 24 7.04 -2.08 -10.25
N MET A 25 5.71 -2.00 -10.34
CA MET A 25 5.04 -1.27 -11.43
C MET A 25 5.44 0.22 -11.43
N ALA A 26 5.59 0.83 -10.26
CA ALA A 26 6.05 2.21 -10.14
C ALA A 26 7.51 2.40 -10.58
N ALA A 27 8.39 1.41 -10.45
CA ALA A 27 9.74 1.47 -11.02
C ALA A 27 9.74 1.15 -12.53
N LYS A 28 8.96 0.14 -12.94
CA LYS A 28 8.87 -0.37 -14.31
C LYS A 28 8.49 0.70 -15.32
N GLN A 29 7.64 1.67 -14.95
CA GLN A 29 7.24 2.77 -15.85
C GLN A 29 8.42 3.61 -16.40
N PHE A 30 9.56 3.60 -15.72
CA PHE A 30 10.76 4.35 -16.11
C PHE A 30 11.75 3.52 -16.94
N LEU A 31 11.45 2.24 -17.14
CA LEU A 31 12.29 1.30 -17.87
C LEU A 31 11.76 1.10 -19.29
N ASN A 32 12.63 1.20 -20.29
CA ASN A 32 12.28 0.81 -21.66
C ASN A 32 12.11 -0.72 -21.78
N ASN A 33 12.90 -1.46 -20.99
CA ASN A 33 12.96 -2.91 -20.97
C ASN A 33 13.35 -3.37 -19.55
N VAL A 34 12.87 -4.54 -19.15
CA VAL A 34 13.29 -5.22 -17.92
C VAL A 34 14.18 -6.38 -18.32
N ASP A 35 15.49 -6.28 -18.06
CA ASP A 35 16.46 -7.30 -18.43
C ASP A 35 16.51 -8.45 -17.42
N VAL A 36 16.36 -8.12 -16.13
CA VAL A 36 16.52 -9.09 -15.04
C VAL A 36 15.50 -8.82 -13.94
N LEU A 37 14.78 -9.86 -13.53
CA LEU A 37 14.00 -9.85 -12.29
C LEU A 37 14.87 -10.34 -11.13
N VAL A 38 15.01 -9.53 -10.08
CA VAL A 38 15.79 -9.88 -8.89
C VAL A 38 14.89 -10.00 -7.66
N GLU A 39 15.05 -11.08 -6.90
CA GLU A 39 14.25 -11.28 -5.70
C GLU A 39 14.71 -10.36 -4.57
N ARG A 40 13.78 -9.55 -4.04
CA ARG A 40 14.05 -8.55 -3.00
C ARG A 40 14.81 -9.13 -1.81
N GLU A 41 14.42 -10.27 -1.27
CA GLU A 41 15.08 -10.84 -0.07
C GLU A 41 16.45 -11.50 -0.38
N GLN A 42 16.89 -11.55 -1.64
CA GLN A 42 18.07 -12.33 -2.08
C GLN A 42 19.11 -11.49 -2.84
N LEU A 43 19.07 -10.16 -2.72
CA LEU A 43 19.99 -9.28 -3.47
C LEU A 43 21.48 -9.50 -3.15
N HIS A 44 21.82 -9.97 -1.95
CA HIS A 44 23.22 -10.31 -1.60
C HIS A 44 23.78 -11.47 -2.43
N ASN A 45 22.91 -12.39 -2.89
CA ASN A 45 23.30 -13.56 -3.70
C ASN A 45 23.29 -13.29 -5.21
N TYR A 46 23.04 -12.06 -5.63
CA TYR A 46 23.01 -11.73 -7.05
C TYR A 46 24.41 -11.79 -7.67
N ASP A 47 24.64 -12.75 -8.56
CA ASP A 47 25.92 -12.94 -9.25
C ASP A 47 25.82 -12.84 -10.79
N GLY A 48 24.76 -12.21 -11.29
CA GLY A 48 24.54 -12.01 -12.73
C GLY A 48 25.46 -10.95 -13.35
N GLU A 49 24.98 -10.28 -14.40
CA GLU A 49 25.67 -9.12 -14.98
C GLU A 49 25.46 -7.86 -14.12
N HIS A 50 26.25 -6.81 -14.34
CA HIS A 50 26.04 -5.56 -13.62
C HIS A 50 24.69 -4.91 -13.99
N ILE A 51 23.84 -4.68 -13.00
CA ILE A 51 22.50 -4.10 -13.17
C ILE A 51 22.33 -2.79 -12.42
N LYS A 52 21.49 -1.91 -12.98
CA LYS A 52 20.90 -0.77 -12.27
C LYS A 52 19.58 -1.19 -11.64
N LEU A 53 19.34 -0.83 -10.38
CA LEU A 53 18.15 -1.24 -9.64
C LEU A 53 17.60 -0.10 -8.76
N VAL A 54 16.30 0.19 -8.90
CA VAL A 54 15.60 1.12 -7.99
C VAL A 54 15.23 0.38 -6.70
N MET A 55 15.63 0.92 -5.55
CA MET A 55 15.50 0.25 -4.24
C MET A 55 14.17 0.58 -3.52
N ASN A 56 13.09 0.83 -4.26
CA ASN A 56 11.80 1.27 -3.74
C ASN A 56 10.96 0.14 -3.14
N ALA A 57 11.37 -0.41 -1.99
CA ALA A 57 10.59 -1.45 -1.31
C ALA A 57 10.54 -1.26 0.20
N TRP A 58 9.71 -2.11 0.83
CA TRP A 58 9.81 -2.42 2.24
C TRP A 58 10.95 -3.43 2.43
N TRP A 59 11.88 -3.15 3.34
CA TRP A 59 13.06 -3.97 3.62
C TRP A 59 13.10 -4.28 5.13
N MET A 60 13.34 -5.51 5.57
CA MET A 60 13.25 -6.80 4.88
C MET A 60 12.84 -7.89 5.89
N HIS A 61 12.52 -9.10 5.43
CA HIS A 61 12.18 -10.20 6.34
C HIS A 61 13.40 -10.86 6.97
N ILE A 62 14.50 -10.99 6.22
CA ILE A 62 15.73 -11.67 6.63
C ILE A 62 16.88 -10.64 6.61
N PRO A 63 17.05 -9.81 7.65
CA PRO A 63 18.04 -8.73 7.66
C PRO A 63 19.50 -9.19 7.46
N GLU A 64 19.79 -10.46 7.75
CA GLU A 64 21.09 -11.10 7.51
C GLU A 64 21.48 -11.16 6.03
N ASN A 65 20.49 -11.06 5.14
CA ASN A 65 20.68 -11.05 3.68
C ASN A 65 21.08 -9.66 3.15
N TRP A 66 21.42 -8.71 4.02
CA TRP A 66 21.93 -7.39 3.66
C TRP A 66 23.45 -7.31 3.92
N PRO A 67 24.25 -6.62 3.09
CA PRO A 67 23.89 -5.77 1.95
C PRO A 67 23.75 -6.50 0.60
N PRO A 68 23.13 -5.86 -0.42
CA PRO A 68 23.13 -6.32 -1.81
C PRO A 68 24.54 -6.57 -2.38
N SER A 69 24.61 -7.42 -3.41
CA SER A 69 25.82 -7.67 -4.19
C SER A 69 26.39 -6.41 -4.83
N ASP A 70 27.72 -6.32 -4.94
CA ASP A 70 28.41 -5.22 -5.64
C ASP A 70 28.11 -5.19 -7.15
N LYS A 71 27.52 -6.26 -7.72
CA LYS A 71 27.02 -6.27 -9.10
C LYS A 71 25.71 -5.48 -9.28
N ILE A 72 25.13 -4.98 -8.19
CA ILE A 72 23.95 -4.13 -8.22
C ILE A 72 24.40 -2.69 -7.99
N THR A 73 24.13 -1.82 -8.94
CA THR A 73 24.19 -0.37 -8.76
C THR A 73 22.82 0.11 -8.28
N PRO A 74 22.68 0.50 -6.98
CA PRO A 74 21.39 0.86 -6.42
C PRO A 74 21.07 2.35 -6.64
N LEU A 75 19.80 2.65 -6.92
CA LEU A 75 19.20 3.96 -6.64
C LEU A 75 18.35 3.87 -5.39
N PHE A 76 18.81 4.49 -4.31
CA PHE A 76 18.03 4.59 -3.08
C PHE A 76 16.98 5.68 -3.18
N ILE A 77 15.73 5.25 -3.35
CA ILE A 77 14.54 6.09 -3.39
C ILE A 77 13.36 5.29 -2.84
N SER A 78 12.49 5.94 -2.07
CA SER A 78 11.35 5.30 -1.41
C SER A 78 11.72 4.05 -0.60
N PHE A 79 12.90 4.09 0.00
CA PHE A 79 13.45 3.02 0.81
C PHE A 79 12.80 3.02 2.19
N HIS A 80 12.34 1.87 2.67
CA HIS A 80 11.68 1.74 3.97
C HIS A 80 12.27 0.61 4.81
N ILE A 81 12.60 0.89 6.08
CA ILE A 81 12.96 -0.11 7.08
C ILE A 81 11.97 -0.04 8.25
N THR A 82 11.49 -1.19 8.72
CA THR A 82 10.74 -1.21 9.99
C THR A 82 11.69 -1.17 11.19
N PRO A 83 11.40 -0.38 12.26
CA PRO A 83 12.22 -0.30 13.46
C PRO A 83 12.61 -1.67 14.03
N ARG A 84 11.67 -2.63 14.03
CA ARG A 84 11.89 -3.99 14.56
C ARG A 84 13.03 -4.76 13.86
N VAL A 85 13.32 -4.46 12.59
CA VAL A 85 14.40 -5.13 11.84
C VAL A 85 15.63 -4.24 11.68
N ALA A 86 15.55 -2.96 12.07
CA ALA A 86 16.59 -1.97 11.80
C ALA A 86 17.92 -2.33 12.46
N GLU A 87 17.94 -2.64 13.76
CA GLU A 87 19.18 -2.98 14.48
C GLU A 87 19.89 -4.20 13.88
N ARG A 88 19.13 -5.25 13.52
CA ARG A 88 19.68 -6.45 12.89
C ARG A 88 20.20 -6.20 11.48
N MET A 89 19.57 -5.28 10.75
CA MET A 89 19.95 -4.94 9.38
C MET A 89 21.14 -3.97 9.32
N LEU A 90 21.25 -3.04 10.27
CA LEU A 90 22.23 -1.95 10.29
C LEU A 90 23.51 -2.32 11.06
N THR A 91 24.10 -3.46 10.69
CA THR A 91 25.46 -3.85 11.10
C THR A 91 26.51 -2.87 10.55
N GLU A 92 27.75 -2.91 11.04
CA GLU A 92 28.84 -2.08 10.52
C GLU A 92 29.00 -2.21 9.00
N LYS A 93 28.99 -3.45 8.48
CA LYS A 93 29.06 -3.72 7.03
C LYS A 93 27.92 -3.03 6.27
N SER A 94 26.70 -3.14 6.79
CA SER A 94 25.51 -2.53 6.19
C SER A 94 25.56 -1.00 6.22
N VAL A 95 26.01 -0.42 7.33
CA VAL A 95 26.16 1.03 7.48
C VAL A 95 27.20 1.57 6.49
N GLN A 96 28.33 0.88 6.32
CA GLN A 96 29.33 1.26 5.31
C GLN A 96 28.76 1.18 3.89
N TYR A 97 27.97 0.14 3.58
CA TYR A 97 27.28 0.03 2.30
C TYR A 97 26.33 1.21 2.06
N PHE A 98 25.51 1.58 3.04
CA PHE A 98 24.63 2.74 2.92
C PHE A 98 25.42 4.04 2.76
N LYS A 99 26.52 4.23 3.49
CA LYS A 99 27.37 5.43 3.37
C LYS A 99 28.00 5.54 1.98
N LYS A 100 28.45 4.43 1.39
CA LYS A 100 28.97 4.36 0.00
C LYS A 100 27.94 4.82 -1.04
N HIS A 101 26.65 4.57 -0.79
CA HIS A 101 25.56 4.90 -1.72
C HIS A 101 24.69 6.08 -1.26
N ALA A 102 25.16 6.85 -0.28
CA ALA A 102 24.43 7.99 0.25
C ALA A 102 24.41 9.17 -0.75
N PRO A 103 23.39 10.05 -0.70
CA PRO A 103 22.30 10.07 0.27
C PRO A 103 21.18 9.07 -0.05
N ILE A 104 20.61 8.46 0.99
CA ILE A 104 19.53 7.47 0.88
C ILE A 104 18.17 8.17 0.83
N GLY A 105 17.40 7.95 -0.23
CA GLY A 105 16.02 8.43 -0.36
C GLY A 105 15.04 7.57 0.44
N CYS A 106 14.61 8.10 1.59
CA CYS A 106 13.71 7.41 2.52
C CYS A 106 12.24 7.59 2.12
N ARG A 107 11.45 6.53 2.30
CA ARG A 107 10.00 6.54 2.01
C ARG A 107 9.20 7.39 2.97
N ASP A 108 9.62 7.40 4.22
CA ASP A 108 8.92 7.98 5.36
C ASP A 108 9.93 8.53 6.37
N LYS A 109 9.46 9.44 7.21
CA LYS A 109 10.31 10.10 8.22
C LYS A 109 10.79 9.13 9.30
N GLY A 110 10.07 8.02 9.53
CA GLY A 110 10.53 6.95 10.43
C GLY A 110 11.83 6.32 9.93
N THR A 111 11.87 5.90 8.67
CA THR A 111 13.09 5.35 8.05
C THR A 111 14.21 6.38 7.99
N GLN A 112 13.87 7.65 7.71
CA GLN A 112 14.83 8.76 7.70
C GLN A 112 15.56 8.89 9.05
N LYS A 113 14.80 9.01 10.15
CA LYS A 113 15.34 9.11 11.51
C LYS A 113 16.17 7.90 11.91
N ILE A 114 15.73 6.69 11.54
CA ILE A 114 16.46 5.45 11.81
C ILE A 114 17.85 5.52 11.17
N LEU A 115 17.93 5.79 9.86
CA LEU A 115 19.23 5.80 9.15
C LEU A 115 20.14 6.95 9.58
N GLU A 116 19.58 8.14 9.82
CA GLU A 116 20.33 9.29 10.35
C GLU A 116 20.93 9.00 11.73
N GLY A 117 20.22 8.23 12.58
CA GLY A 117 20.74 7.76 13.87
C GLY A 117 21.99 6.89 13.77
N PHE A 118 22.24 6.27 12.61
CA PHE A 118 23.47 5.51 12.31
C PHE A 118 24.51 6.34 11.52
N GLY A 119 24.32 7.66 11.44
CA GLY A 119 25.23 8.58 10.75
C GLY A 119 25.21 8.44 9.22
N ILE A 120 24.12 7.93 8.65
CA ILE A 120 23.94 7.81 7.20
C ILE A 120 23.25 9.08 6.70
N LYS A 121 23.77 9.71 5.63
CA LYS A 121 23.11 10.86 4.99
C LYS A 121 21.85 10.40 4.28
N THR A 122 20.74 11.10 4.50
CA THR A 122 19.44 10.75 3.92
C THR A 122 18.69 11.97 3.42
N TYR A 123 17.60 11.74 2.68
CA TYR A 123 16.57 12.72 2.41
C TYR A 123 15.21 12.03 2.38
N PHE A 124 14.13 12.78 2.59
CA PHE A 124 12.77 12.26 2.40
C PHE A 124 12.42 12.29 0.92
N SER A 125 12.03 11.14 0.38
CA SER A 125 11.65 10.97 -1.02
C SER A 125 10.18 10.62 -1.22
N GLY A 126 9.46 10.20 -0.18
CA GLY A 126 8.10 9.69 -0.34
C GLY A 126 8.06 8.31 -0.99
N CYS A 127 6.87 7.85 -1.38
CA CYS A 127 6.67 6.52 -1.96
C CYS A 127 6.60 6.59 -3.49
N LEU A 128 7.41 5.79 -4.21
CA LEU A 128 7.53 5.85 -5.66
C LEU A 128 6.19 5.64 -6.39
N THR A 129 5.24 4.96 -5.76
CA THR A 129 3.87 4.80 -6.28
C THR A 129 3.14 6.14 -6.48
N LEU A 130 3.60 7.23 -5.86
CA LEU A 130 3.10 8.57 -6.14
C LEU A 130 3.40 9.07 -7.56
N THR A 131 4.23 8.35 -8.31
CA THR A 131 4.58 8.65 -9.71
C THR A 131 3.72 7.90 -10.73
N LEU A 132 2.85 6.98 -10.28
CA LEU A 132 2.07 6.11 -11.19
C LEU A 132 1.10 6.89 -12.10
N GLY A 133 0.81 8.16 -11.79
CA GLY A 133 0.11 9.07 -12.68
C GLY A 133 0.80 9.31 -14.03
N ASN A 134 2.08 8.94 -14.22
CA ASN A 134 2.70 9.03 -15.55
C ASN A 134 2.15 7.96 -16.51
N SER A 135 1.91 6.74 -16.02
CA SER A 135 1.46 5.60 -16.86
C SER A 135 -0.04 5.37 -16.80
N TYR A 136 -0.67 5.61 -15.65
CA TYR A 136 -2.09 5.37 -15.47
C TYR A 136 -2.81 6.72 -15.36
N LYS A 137 -3.98 6.81 -16.02
CA LYS A 137 -4.80 8.03 -16.07
C LYS A 137 -6.19 7.72 -15.54
N HIS A 138 -6.73 8.61 -14.71
CA HIS A 138 -8.09 8.49 -14.20
C HIS A 138 -9.12 8.56 -15.34
N LYS A 139 -9.99 7.55 -15.41
CA LYS A 139 -11.07 7.38 -16.39
C LYS A 139 -12.34 6.95 -15.67
N PRO A 140 -12.97 7.82 -14.85
CA PRO A 140 -14.00 7.41 -13.91
C PRO A 140 -15.25 6.84 -14.60
N GLU A 141 -15.67 5.67 -14.14
CA GLU A 141 -17.01 5.12 -14.37
C GLU A 141 -17.95 5.66 -13.28
N GLN A 142 -19.07 6.26 -13.68
CA GLN A 142 -19.98 6.93 -12.74
C GLN A 142 -20.50 5.97 -11.66
N GLY A 143 -20.31 6.35 -10.39
CA GLY A 143 -20.78 5.59 -9.23
C GLY A 143 -19.94 4.36 -8.88
N LYS A 144 -18.83 4.08 -9.58
CA LYS A 144 -17.96 2.93 -9.28
C LYS A 144 -17.08 3.20 -8.06
N VAL A 145 -17.48 2.65 -6.92
CA VAL A 145 -16.73 2.74 -5.65
C VAL A 145 -15.96 1.45 -5.40
N LEU A 146 -14.66 1.55 -5.11
CA LEU A 146 -13.86 0.41 -4.65
C LEU A 146 -13.48 0.56 -3.18
N ILE A 147 -13.71 -0.50 -2.40
CA ILE A 147 -13.26 -0.62 -1.01
C ILE A 147 -12.14 -1.65 -0.95
N VAL A 148 -10.91 -1.17 -0.70
CA VAL A 148 -9.70 -1.99 -0.75
C VAL A 148 -9.19 -2.25 0.67
N ASN A 149 -9.17 -3.51 1.10
CA ASN A 149 -8.68 -3.93 2.42
C ASN A 149 -9.18 -3.04 3.58
N PRO A 150 -10.51 -2.90 3.77
CA PRO A 150 -11.03 -2.07 4.84
C PRO A 150 -10.59 -2.63 6.20
N GLN A 151 -9.94 -1.80 7.03
CA GLN A 151 -9.71 -2.12 8.43
C GLN A 151 -10.89 -1.68 9.29
N PHE A 152 -11.20 -2.51 10.28
CA PHE A 152 -12.22 -2.26 11.28
C PHE A 152 -11.92 -3.11 12.51
N THR A 153 -12.23 -2.57 13.68
CA THR A 153 -12.06 -3.25 14.97
C THR A 153 -13.01 -4.46 15.02
N ARG A 154 -12.46 -5.64 15.32
CA ARG A 154 -13.22 -6.89 15.42
C ARG A 154 -13.15 -7.41 16.85
N PRO A 155 -14.18 -7.15 17.67
CA PRO A 155 -14.31 -7.79 18.96
C PRO A 155 -14.29 -9.32 18.82
N THR A 156 -13.78 -10.01 19.83
CA THR A 156 -13.79 -11.47 19.83
C THR A 156 -15.22 -12.00 19.88
N LEU A 157 -15.56 -12.85 18.91
CA LEU A 157 -16.83 -13.57 18.87
C LEU A 157 -16.92 -14.71 19.89
N LYS A 158 -15.84 -14.97 20.64
CA LYS A 158 -15.89 -15.87 21.82
C LYS A 158 -16.66 -15.25 23.00
N SER A 159 -16.82 -13.92 23.03
CA SER A 159 -17.61 -13.26 24.06
C SER A 159 -19.11 -13.42 23.75
N PRO A 160 -19.92 -13.99 24.66
CA PRO A 160 -21.36 -14.17 24.44
C PRO A 160 -22.09 -12.85 24.13
N PHE A 161 -21.72 -11.77 24.81
CA PHE A 161 -22.27 -10.44 24.56
C PHE A 161 -22.01 -9.96 23.13
N ASN A 162 -20.77 -10.06 22.66
CA ASN A 162 -20.39 -9.68 21.29
C ASN A 162 -21.05 -10.57 20.23
N PHE A 163 -21.23 -11.85 20.54
CA PHE A 163 -21.91 -12.82 19.69
C PHE A 163 -23.38 -12.47 19.52
N ILE A 164 -24.14 -12.32 20.62
CA ILE A 164 -25.56 -11.96 20.61
C ILE A 164 -25.77 -10.62 19.92
N LYS A 165 -24.96 -9.61 20.25
CA LYS A 165 -25.02 -8.30 19.60
C LYS A 165 -24.84 -8.39 18.08
N SER A 166 -23.92 -9.22 17.61
CA SER A 166 -23.69 -9.44 16.18
C SER A 166 -24.84 -10.19 15.53
N LEU A 167 -25.45 -11.16 16.21
CA LEU A 167 -26.64 -11.86 15.71
C LEU A 167 -27.83 -10.91 15.54
N VAL A 168 -28.13 -10.08 16.54
CA VAL A 168 -29.21 -9.09 16.46
C VAL A 168 -28.94 -8.10 15.32
N SER A 169 -27.71 -7.58 15.23
CA SER A 169 -27.32 -6.70 14.12
C SER A 169 -27.46 -7.37 12.75
N CYS A 170 -27.11 -8.66 12.68
CA CYS A 170 -27.20 -9.47 11.47
C CYS A 170 -28.65 -9.70 11.06
N PHE A 171 -29.56 -9.87 12.01
CA PHE A 171 -30.99 -9.99 11.74
C PHE A 171 -31.58 -8.67 11.23
N ILE A 172 -31.33 -7.56 11.94
CA ILE A 172 -31.86 -6.23 11.58
C ILE A 172 -31.38 -5.78 10.18
N ASN A 173 -30.11 -6.01 9.86
CA ASN A 173 -29.50 -5.54 8.61
C ASN A 173 -29.17 -6.70 7.66
N TYR A 174 -29.98 -7.77 7.67
CA TYR A 174 -29.67 -9.03 6.99
C TYR A 174 -29.33 -8.87 5.52
N LYS A 175 -30.13 -8.10 4.76
CA LYS A 175 -29.91 -7.89 3.33
C LYS A 175 -28.54 -7.27 3.06
N ALA A 176 -28.23 -6.14 3.70
CA ALA A 176 -26.96 -5.45 3.55
C ALA A 176 -25.77 -6.32 4.00
N ILE A 177 -25.88 -6.97 5.16
CA ILE A 177 -24.82 -7.80 5.73
C ILE A 177 -24.53 -9.02 4.86
N LYS A 178 -25.57 -9.71 4.37
CA LYS A 178 -25.40 -10.86 3.47
C LYS A 178 -24.71 -10.44 2.17
N HIS A 179 -25.16 -9.34 1.57
CA HIS A 179 -24.60 -8.83 0.32
C HIS A 179 -23.14 -8.42 0.49
N ILE A 180 -22.83 -7.63 1.51
CA ILE A 180 -21.47 -7.19 1.82
C ILE A 180 -20.59 -8.39 2.20
N SER A 181 -21.07 -9.36 2.98
CA SER A 181 -20.31 -10.54 3.38
C SER A 181 -19.88 -11.36 2.15
N LYS A 182 -20.77 -11.52 1.16
CA LYS A 182 -20.45 -12.19 -0.11
C LYS A 182 -19.30 -11.48 -0.83
N LYS A 183 -19.26 -10.15 -0.84
CA LYS A 183 -18.19 -9.39 -1.51
C LYS A 183 -16.90 -9.31 -0.70
N LEU A 184 -17.00 -9.02 0.59
CA LEU A 184 -15.85 -8.81 1.50
C LEU A 184 -15.10 -10.11 1.83
N TYR A 185 -15.81 -11.23 1.94
CA TYR A 185 -15.25 -12.53 2.36
C TYR A 185 -15.40 -13.65 1.33
N LEU A 186 -16.08 -13.40 0.20
CA LEU A 186 -16.46 -14.47 -0.74
C LEU A 186 -17.24 -15.60 -0.05
N SER A 187 -18.02 -15.27 0.98
CA SER A 187 -18.66 -16.24 1.87
C SER A 187 -19.92 -15.65 2.51
N ASN A 188 -20.95 -16.48 2.61
CA ASN A 188 -22.19 -16.20 3.36
C ASN A 188 -22.32 -17.07 4.62
N SER A 189 -21.20 -17.60 5.14
CA SER A 189 -21.26 -18.32 6.41
C SER A 189 -21.73 -17.40 7.53
N LEU A 190 -22.42 -17.94 8.53
CA LEU A 190 -22.86 -17.17 9.70
C LEU A 190 -21.69 -16.40 10.34
N LEU A 191 -20.52 -17.04 10.43
CA LEU A 191 -19.31 -16.41 10.96
C LEU A 191 -18.84 -15.23 10.11
N SER A 192 -18.88 -15.33 8.78
CA SER A 192 -18.54 -14.23 7.86
C SER A 192 -19.55 -13.08 7.97
N MET A 193 -20.84 -13.40 8.06
CA MET A 193 -21.90 -12.40 8.23
C MET A 193 -21.77 -11.69 9.57
N MET A 194 -21.53 -12.42 10.66
CA MET A 194 -21.26 -11.83 11.97
C MET A 194 -20.03 -10.93 11.97
N LYS A 195 -18.92 -11.34 11.35
CA LYS A 195 -17.74 -10.48 11.18
C LYS A 195 -18.08 -9.21 10.37
N THR A 196 -18.93 -9.34 9.35
CA THR A 196 -19.39 -8.23 8.51
C THR A 196 -20.21 -7.21 9.31
N THR A 197 -20.94 -7.62 10.35
CA THR A 197 -21.70 -6.67 11.21
C THR A 197 -20.79 -5.58 11.79
N TYR A 198 -19.57 -5.91 12.19
CA TYR A 198 -18.64 -4.92 12.77
C TYR A 198 -18.16 -3.90 11.73
N PHE A 199 -17.86 -4.37 10.51
CA PHE A 199 -17.57 -3.50 9.38
C PHE A 199 -18.76 -2.59 9.09
N TYR A 200 -19.92 -3.19 8.83
CA TYR A 200 -21.12 -2.46 8.45
C TYR A 200 -21.52 -1.43 9.50
N ASN A 201 -21.58 -1.81 10.79
CA ASN A 201 -21.98 -0.91 11.87
C ASN A 201 -21.01 0.24 12.14
N SER A 202 -19.72 0.07 11.80
CA SER A 202 -18.75 1.16 11.92
C SER A 202 -18.78 2.07 10.69
N TYR A 203 -18.78 1.50 9.49
CA TYR A 203 -18.71 2.24 8.23
C TYR A 203 -20.03 2.95 7.89
N ARG A 204 -21.19 2.39 8.21
CA ARG A 204 -22.50 3.02 7.93
C ARG A 204 -22.75 4.35 8.64
N LYS A 205 -21.91 4.68 9.63
CA LYS A 205 -21.93 5.98 10.32
C LYS A 205 -21.32 7.11 9.49
N GLN A 206 -20.60 6.76 8.41
CA GLN A 206 -19.86 7.70 7.59
C GLN A 206 -20.10 7.50 6.09
N PHE A 207 -20.55 6.31 5.69
CA PHE A 207 -20.83 5.94 4.31
C PHE A 207 -22.27 5.43 4.19
N SER A 208 -22.96 5.77 3.10
CA SER A 208 -24.36 5.36 2.90
C SER A 208 -24.48 3.85 2.75
N ASP A 209 -25.63 3.29 3.16
CA ASP A 209 -25.89 1.85 3.05
C ASP A 209 -25.84 1.41 1.57
N GLU A 210 -26.33 2.23 0.63
CA GLU A 210 -26.24 1.99 -0.83
C GLU A 210 -24.78 1.91 -1.30
N LEU A 211 -23.94 2.88 -0.94
CA LEU A 211 -22.52 2.88 -1.31
C LEU A 211 -21.83 1.60 -0.80
N LEU A 212 -22.04 1.23 0.46
CA LEU A 212 -21.43 0.04 1.05
C LEU A 212 -21.90 -1.25 0.37
N MET A 213 -23.17 -1.33 -0.01
CA MET A 213 -23.71 -2.49 -0.71
C MET A 213 -23.21 -2.58 -2.15
N ASP A 214 -23.12 -1.46 -2.87
CA ASP A 214 -22.81 -1.44 -4.30
C ASP A 214 -21.32 -1.49 -4.60
N ALA A 215 -20.47 -1.02 -3.67
CA ALA A 215 -19.03 -1.04 -3.82
C ALA A 215 -18.46 -2.42 -4.21
N GLN A 216 -17.35 -2.39 -4.94
CA GLN A 216 -16.53 -3.57 -5.23
C GLN A 216 -15.45 -3.70 -4.16
N TYR A 217 -15.14 -4.92 -3.75
CA TYR A 217 -14.24 -5.19 -2.62
C TYR A 217 -12.98 -5.91 -3.08
N HIS A 218 -11.82 -5.32 -2.79
CA HIS A 218 -10.53 -5.89 -3.16
C HIS A 218 -9.66 -6.19 -1.95
N ASN A 219 -8.81 -7.21 -2.07
CA ASN A 219 -7.83 -7.58 -1.08
C ASN A 219 -6.46 -7.78 -1.74
N HIS A 220 -5.46 -7.05 -1.26
CA HIS A 220 -4.07 -7.14 -1.72
C HIS A 220 -3.38 -8.44 -1.29
N GLY A 221 -3.92 -9.16 -0.31
CA GLY A 221 -3.42 -10.48 0.06
C GLY A 221 -3.89 -11.53 -0.95
N VAL A 222 -3.11 -11.75 -2.01
CA VAL A 222 -3.44 -12.71 -3.08
C VAL A 222 -2.78 -14.06 -2.82
N ASN A 223 -3.44 -15.13 -3.29
CA ASN A 223 -2.83 -16.47 -3.31
C ASN A 223 -1.97 -16.57 -4.58
N ILE A 224 -0.64 -16.63 -4.40
CA ILE A 224 0.27 -16.61 -5.54
C ILE A 224 0.28 -17.91 -6.35
N LYS A 225 -0.21 -19.01 -5.79
CA LYS A 225 -0.35 -20.30 -6.50
C LYS A 225 -1.37 -20.25 -7.63
N LYS A 226 -2.16 -19.16 -7.72
CA LYS A 226 -3.07 -18.91 -8.84
C LYS A 226 -2.34 -18.43 -10.10
N PHE A 227 -1.09 -17.98 -9.98
CA PHE A 227 -0.30 -17.48 -11.09
C PHE A 227 0.75 -18.51 -11.49
N LYS A 228 0.90 -18.75 -12.79
CA LYS A 228 1.86 -19.74 -13.33
C LYS A 228 3.30 -19.26 -13.25
N ASN A 229 3.53 -17.95 -13.37
CA ASN A 229 4.86 -17.35 -13.44
C ASN A 229 4.84 -15.89 -12.97
N GLU A 230 6.01 -15.24 -12.99
CA GLU A 230 6.16 -13.82 -12.62
C GLU A 230 5.37 -12.88 -13.54
N ALA A 231 5.31 -13.16 -14.85
CA ALA A 231 4.62 -12.31 -15.81
C ALA A 231 3.12 -12.19 -15.49
N GLU A 232 2.46 -13.30 -15.14
CA GLU A 232 1.05 -13.28 -14.72
C GLU A 232 0.82 -12.46 -13.43
N ARG A 233 1.80 -12.39 -12.52
CA ARG A 233 1.72 -11.56 -11.31
C ARG A 233 1.79 -10.07 -11.64
N PHE A 234 2.69 -9.70 -12.55
CA PHE A 234 2.79 -8.34 -13.06
C PHE A 234 1.52 -7.95 -13.84
N GLU A 235 1.03 -8.81 -14.72
CA GLU A 235 -0.21 -8.58 -15.48
C GLU A 235 -1.43 -8.42 -14.56
N TYR A 236 -1.55 -9.25 -13.53
CA TYR A 236 -2.60 -9.08 -12.53
C TYR A 236 -2.51 -7.74 -11.80
N THR A 237 -1.30 -7.29 -11.47
CA THR A 237 -1.08 -6.00 -10.80
C THR A 237 -1.41 -4.83 -11.72
N ASP A 238 -1.08 -4.94 -13.00
CA ASP A 238 -1.41 -3.96 -14.03
C ASP A 238 -2.92 -3.81 -14.18
N LYS A 239 -3.64 -4.92 -14.36
CA LYS A 239 -5.11 -4.96 -14.42
C LYS A 239 -5.77 -4.39 -13.17
N LEU A 240 -5.19 -4.61 -11.99
CA LEU A 240 -5.69 -4.03 -10.74
C LEU A 240 -5.54 -2.49 -10.74
N LEU A 241 -4.43 -1.96 -11.25
CA LEU A 241 -4.23 -0.51 -11.37
C LEU A 241 -5.13 0.11 -12.44
N GLU A 242 -5.36 -0.60 -13.56
CA GLU A 242 -6.35 -0.22 -14.57
C GLU A 242 -7.77 -0.19 -13.97
N GLU A 243 -8.15 -1.22 -13.21
CA GLU A 243 -9.43 -1.25 -12.51
C GLU A 243 -9.57 -0.07 -11.53
N TYR A 244 -8.52 0.23 -10.76
CA TYR A 244 -8.51 1.40 -9.87
C TYR A 244 -8.71 2.70 -10.65
N SER A 245 -8.08 2.84 -11.82
CA SER A 245 -8.18 4.02 -12.67
C SER A 245 -9.61 4.33 -13.14
N THR A 246 -10.52 3.36 -13.07
CA THR A 246 -11.93 3.53 -13.42
C THR A 246 -12.83 3.90 -12.24
N ALA A 247 -12.33 3.87 -11.01
CA ALA A 247 -13.14 4.18 -9.84
C ALA A 247 -13.50 5.68 -9.77
N SER A 248 -14.73 5.99 -9.35
CA SER A 248 -15.13 7.34 -8.95
C SER A 248 -14.71 7.66 -7.52
N LEU A 249 -14.47 6.63 -6.68
CA LEU A 249 -13.97 6.78 -5.31
C LEU A 249 -13.27 5.50 -4.83
N ILE A 250 -12.12 5.67 -4.17
CA ILE A 250 -11.39 4.60 -3.48
C ILE A 250 -11.46 4.83 -1.97
N ILE A 251 -11.88 3.80 -1.23
CA ILE A 251 -11.83 3.79 0.24
C ILE A 251 -10.90 2.67 0.68
N THR A 252 -9.84 2.99 1.42
CA THR A 252 -8.84 1.97 1.77
C THR A 252 -8.08 2.24 3.06
N SER A 253 -7.68 1.18 3.76
CA SER A 253 -6.70 1.25 4.86
C SER A 253 -5.29 0.85 4.42
N ARG A 254 -5.04 0.75 3.11
CA ARG A 254 -3.73 0.33 2.55
C ARG A 254 -3.05 1.50 1.88
N LEU A 255 -1.86 1.83 2.38
CA LEU A 255 -1.04 2.91 1.84
C LEU A 255 -0.68 2.67 0.37
N HIS A 256 -0.35 1.42 0.02
CA HIS A 256 -0.06 0.99 -1.36
C HIS A 256 -1.31 0.79 -2.23
N ALA A 257 -2.50 1.13 -1.72
CA ALA A 257 -3.68 1.39 -2.54
C ALA A 257 -3.95 2.90 -2.62
N ALA A 258 -3.83 3.63 -1.51
CA ALA A 258 -4.18 5.05 -1.47
C ALA A 258 -3.21 5.93 -2.27
N LEU A 259 -1.89 5.82 -2.03
CA LEU A 259 -0.90 6.66 -2.72
C LEU A 259 -0.91 6.49 -4.25
N PRO A 260 -0.94 5.26 -4.82
CA PRO A 260 -1.10 5.13 -6.28
C PRO A 260 -2.41 5.75 -6.76
N CYS A 261 -3.52 5.58 -6.03
CA CYS A 261 -4.79 6.12 -6.48
C CYS A 261 -4.83 7.65 -6.51
N VAL A 262 -4.29 8.31 -5.48
CA VAL A 262 -4.14 9.77 -5.46
C VAL A 262 -3.25 10.25 -6.60
N ALA A 263 -2.15 9.54 -6.89
CA ALA A 263 -1.26 9.88 -8.00
C ALA A 263 -1.89 9.77 -9.38
N ILE A 264 -2.81 8.82 -9.55
CA ILE A 264 -3.56 8.65 -10.80
C ILE A 264 -4.64 9.73 -10.96
N GLY A 265 -5.01 10.41 -9.86
CA GLY A 265 -6.05 11.43 -9.81
C GLY A 265 -7.40 10.93 -9.27
N ILE A 266 -7.48 9.68 -8.80
CA ILE A 266 -8.72 9.09 -8.32
C ILE A 266 -9.07 9.64 -6.93
N PRO A 267 -10.28 10.17 -6.70
CA PRO A 267 -10.74 10.53 -5.36
C PRO A 267 -10.50 9.40 -4.36
N THR A 268 -9.73 9.68 -3.31
CA THR A 268 -9.26 8.63 -2.39
C THR A 268 -9.47 9.04 -0.94
N ILE A 269 -10.11 8.17 -0.17
CA ILE A 269 -10.24 8.27 1.29
C ILE A 269 -9.42 7.15 1.94
N PHE A 270 -8.38 7.54 2.66
CA PHE A 270 -7.60 6.65 3.51
C PHE A 270 -8.28 6.49 4.88
N ILE A 271 -8.47 5.25 5.31
CA ILE A 271 -9.02 4.90 6.61
C ILE A 271 -7.88 4.54 7.56
N TYR A 272 -7.56 5.44 8.48
CA TYR A 272 -6.58 5.25 9.53
C TYR A 272 -7.21 4.48 10.71
N GLY A 273 -6.65 3.31 11.04
CA GLY A 273 -7.18 2.45 12.11
C GLY A 273 -6.66 2.81 13.50
N GLU A 274 -7.43 2.49 14.54
CA GLU A 274 -7.05 2.58 15.98
C GLU A 274 -5.78 1.77 16.31
N ASP A 275 -5.60 0.59 15.71
CA ASP A 275 -4.54 -0.38 16.08
C ASP A 275 -3.18 -0.15 15.38
N ILE A 276 -2.76 1.09 15.10
CA ILE A 276 -1.49 1.35 14.40
C ILE A 276 -0.45 1.89 15.39
N PRO A 277 0.62 1.11 15.64
CA PRO A 277 1.91 1.52 15.10
C PRO A 277 2.51 0.34 14.31
N ARG A 278 2.17 0.20 13.02
CA ARG A 278 2.86 -0.80 12.17
C ARG A 278 4.36 -0.51 12.03
N SER A 279 4.76 0.73 12.33
CA SER A 279 6.06 1.17 12.82
C SER A 279 5.95 2.67 13.12
N SER A 280 6.61 3.17 14.18
CA SER A 280 6.64 4.62 14.45
C SER A 280 7.20 5.36 13.24
N GLY A 281 6.50 6.39 12.78
CA GLY A 281 6.92 7.23 11.66
C GLY A 281 6.71 6.67 10.26
N ARG A 282 6.09 5.48 10.09
CA ARG A 282 5.85 4.85 8.76
C ARG A 282 4.97 5.69 7.81
N PHE A 283 4.07 6.45 8.40
CA PHE A 283 3.05 7.22 7.69
C PHE A 283 3.40 8.70 7.60
N ASP A 284 4.44 9.12 8.33
CA ASP A 284 4.89 10.51 8.44
C ASP A 284 5.45 10.96 7.09
N GLY A 285 4.95 12.09 6.60
CA GLY A 285 5.21 12.62 5.26
C GLY A 285 4.38 11.97 4.15
N LEU A 286 3.55 10.96 4.43
CA LEU A 286 2.76 10.27 3.39
C LEU A 286 1.26 10.53 3.54
N LEU A 287 0.73 10.55 4.77
CA LEU A 287 -0.71 10.76 5.00
C LEU A 287 -1.17 12.19 4.71
N GLU A 288 -0.25 13.14 4.59
CA GLU A 288 -0.57 14.52 4.21
C GLU A 288 -1.10 14.62 2.78
N HIS A 289 -0.77 13.65 1.91
CA HIS A 289 -1.18 13.62 0.51
C HIS A 289 -2.57 13.02 0.27
N VAL A 290 -3.17 12.38 1.27
CA VAL A 290 -4.46 11.67 1.13
C VAL A 290 -5.52 12.33 2.01
N ASN A 291 -6.79 12.23 1.59
CA ASN A 291 -7.91 12.48 2.49
C ASN A 291 -7.95 11.36 3.52
N CYS A 292 -8.05 11.70 4.79
CA CYS A 292 -7.83 10.74 5.86
C CYS A 292 -8.96 10.81 6.88
N LEU A 293 -9.57 9.67 7.14
CA LEU A 293 -10.55 9.48 8.20
C LEU A 293 -10.03 8.45 9.19
N GLN A 294 -10.20 8.73 10.47
CA GLN A 294 -9.90 7.81 11.55
C GLN A 294 -11.18 7.40 12.26
N TYR A 295 -11.36 6.10 12.48
CA TYR A 295 -12.42 5.62 13.37
C TYR A 295 -11.82 5.45 14.76
N VAL A 296 -12.09 6.38 15.67
CA VAL A 296 -11.59 6.39 17.05
C VAL A 296 -12.73 6.56 18.05
N ASN A 297 -12.74 5.79 19.15
CA ASN A 297 -13.75 5.87 20.21
C ASN A 297 -15.19 5.79 19.66
N LYS A 298 -15.40 4.91 18.68
CA LYS A 298 -16.67 4.69 17.96
C LYS A 298 -17.18 5.88 17.14
N LYS A 299 -16.34 6.90 16.89
CA LYS A 299 -16.63 8.09 16.08
C LYS A 299 -15.65 8.19 14.92
N TRP A 300 -16.10 8.80 13.83
CA TRP A 300 -15.23 9.15 12.71
C TRP A 300 -14.67 10.55 12.93
N VAL A 301 -13.37 10.69 12.75
CA VAL A 301 -12.63 11.95 12.90
C VAL A 301 -11.84 12.19 11.63
N GLY A 302 -11.93 13.41 11.13
CA GLY A 302 -11.12 13.91 10.03
C GLY A 302 -9.67 14.13 10.44
N LEU A 303 -8.72 13.72 9.60
CA LEU A 303 -7.29 13.98 9.81
C LEU A 303 -6.73 14.83 8.67
N ASN A 304 -5.66 15.57 8.96
CA ASN A 304 -4.94 16.40 7.99
C ASN A 304 -5.89 17.32 7.19
N GLN A 305 -6.75 18.07 7.89
CA GLN A 305 -7.71 19.03 7.30
C GLN A 305 -8.80 18.42 6.39
N PHE A 306 -8.97 17.09 6.40
CA PHE A 306 -10.08 16.46 5.71
C PHE A 306 -11.22 16.19 6.68
N GLU A 307 -12.39 16.79 6.45
CA GLU A 307 -13.61 16.50 7.21
C GLU A 307 -14.72 16.05 6.25
N ALA A 308 -15.44 14.98 6.63
CA ALA A 308 -16.59 14.54 5.88
C ALA A 308 -17.82 15.37 6.25
N LYS A 309 -18.40 16.06 5.26
CA LYS A 309 -19.63 16.85 5.42
C LYS A 309 -20.85 15.92 5.40
N GLY A 310 -21.04 15.17 6.47
CA GLY A 310 -22.15 14.21 6.61
C GLY A 310 -21.83 12.81 6.08
N ILE A 311 -22.87 12.07 5.72
CA ILE A 311 -22.75 10.71 5.16
C ILE A 311 -22.26 10.80 3.70
N ILE A 312 -21.21 10.05 3.39
CA ILE A 312 -20.63 9.95 2.05
C ILE A 312 -21.40 8.91 1.25
N ASP A 313 -21.86 9.28 0.07
CA ASP A 313 -22.51 8.43 -0.91
C ASP A 313 -21.76 8.45 -2.26
N LYS A 314 -22.32 7.78 -3.27
CA LYS A 314 -21.72 7.67 -4.61
C LYS A 314 -21.64 8.98 -5.39
N ASN A 315 -22.40 10.01 -4.97
CA ASN A 315 -22.47 11.32 -5.61
C ASN A 315 -21.69 12.38 -4.83
N THR A 316 -21.19 12.04 -3.64
CA THR A 316 -20.43 12.96 -2.81
C THR A 316 -19.13 13.33 -3.53
N ASN A 317 -18.94 14.62 -3.80
CA ASN A 317 -17.71 15.11 -4.42
C ASN A 317 -16.57 15.07 -3.39
N ILE A 318 -15.56 14.23 -3.66
CA ILE A 318 -14.35 14.12 -2.86
C ILE A 318 -13.17 14.58 -3.73
N GLU A 319 -12.50 15.64 -3.30
CA GLU A 319 -11.35 16.18 -4.02
C GLU A 319 -10.05 15.74 -3.35
N ASN A 320 -9.06 15.33 -4.15
CA ASN A 320 -7.73 15.02 -3.63
C ASN A 320 -6.96 16.32 -3.32
N LYS A 321 -6.12 16.26 -2.30
CA LYS A 321 -5.29 17.40 -1.88
C LYS A 321 -4.23 17.81 -2.89
N ASN A 322 -3.81 16.89 -3.75
CA ASN A 322 -2.82 17.12 -4.80
C ASN A 322 -1.45 17.64 -4.33
N THR A 323 -1.15 17.57 -3.03
CA THR A 323 0.12 18.03 -2.43
C THR A 323 1.32 17.14 -2.77
N HIS A 324 1.12 16.04 -3.49
CA HIS A 324 2.17 15.09 -3.85
C HIS A 324 2.87 15.41 -5.19
N PHE A 325 2.41 16.42 -5.93
CA PHE A 325 2.90 16.68 -7.30
C PHE A 325 4.40 16.97 -7.34
N GLU A 326 4.89 17.84 -6.46
CA GLU A 326 6.31 18.20 -6.41
C GLU A 326 7.20 16.99 -6.11
N ILE A 327 6.87 16.23 -5.06
CA ILE A 327 7.67 15.04 -4.69
C ILE A 327 7.58 13.94 -5.75
N SER A 328 6.44 13.82 -6.44
CA SER A 328 6.27 12.90 -7.57
C SER A 328 7.14 13.27 -8.76
N GLN A 329 7.22 14.56 -9.09
CA GLN A 329 8.08 15.07 -10.15
C GLN A 329 9.56 14.84 -9.82
N GLN A 330 10.01 15.24 -8.62
CA GLN A 330 11.39 15.05 -8.17
C GLN A 330 11.81 13.57 -8.19
N MET A 331 10.95 12.67 -7.72
CA MET A 331 11.19 11.23 -7.80
C MET A 331 11.30 10.76 -9.26
N SER A 332 10.38 11.20 -10.12
CA SER A 332 10.36 10.82 -11.53
C SER A 332 11.63 11.26 -12.27
N GLU A 333 12.07 12.49 -12.06
CA GLU A 333 13.30 13.04 -12.64
C GLU A 333 14.53 12.26 -12.19
N LYS A 334 14.68 12.04 -10.87
CA LYS A 334 15.80 11.28 -10.31
C LYS A 334 15.87 9.85 -10.86
N VAL A 335 14.73 9.16 -11.01
CA VAL A 335 14.72 7.81 -11.59
C VAL A 335 15.06 7.82 -13.08
N ARG A 336 14.55 8.81 -13.85
CA ARG A 336 14.89 8.95 -15.28
C ARG A 336 16.37 9.24 -15.49
N GLU A 337 16.97 10.13 -14.70
CA GLU A 337 18.40 10.45 -14.75
C GLU A 337 19.27 9.22 -14.43
N PHE A 338 18.87 8.47 -13.41
CA PHE A 338 19.57 7.24 -13.02
C PHE A 338 19.66 6.21 -14.15
N PHE A 339 18.62 6.08 -14.99
CA PHE A 339 18.64 5.17 -16.14
C PHE A 339 19.23 5.77 -17.43
N LYS A 340 19.44 7.10 -17.50
CA LYS A 340 20.10 7.77 -18.63
C LYS A 340 21.63 7.77 -18.54
N SER A 341 22.15 7.92 -17.32
CA SER A 341 23.55 7.66 -16.98
C SER A 341 23.89 6.18 -17.16
#